data_AF-A0A5D2A4E1-F1
#
_entry.id   AF-A0A5D2A4E1-F1
#
_cell.length_a   1.000
_cell.length_b   1.000
_cell.length_c   1.000
_cell.angle_alpha   90.00
_cell.angle_beta   90.00
_cell.angle_gamma   90.00
#
_symmetry.space_group_name_H-M   'P 1'
#
loop_
_entity.id
_entity.type
_entity.pdbx_description
1 polymer ?
#
loop_
_entity_poly.entity_id
_entity_poly.type
_entity_poly.pdbx_seq_one_letter_code
_entity_poly.pdbx_strand_id
1 'polypeptide(L)'
;MARSNEVNLNECKMVVPLNTWVLISNFKLAYNLLRRPDGTFNRHLAEFLDRKVPANANPVDGVFSFDVLIDRGTSLLSRIYRPTTAEEPQPNIAELEKPVTAAVVPVIIFFHGGSFAHSSANSAIYDTLCRRLVRLCKAVVVSVNYRRAPENRYPCAYDDGWTALKWVNSRPWLQSQKDSKVHIYLAGDSSGGNIAHRLLCEP
;
A
#
# COMPACT_ATOMS: atom_id res chain seq x y z
N MET A 1 17.55 35.98 24.00
CA MET A 1 18.52 34.90 23.77
C MET A 1 18.01 34.05 22.63
N ALA A 2 18.60 34.20 21.44
CA ALA A 2 18.24 33.43 20.27
C ALA A 2 18.56 31.94 20.53
N ARG A 3 17.54 31.07 20.46
CA ARG A 3 17.74 29.62 20.42
C ARG A 3 18.64 29.33 19.23
N SER A 4 19.82 28.75 19.47
CA SER A 4 20.70 28.28 18.40
C SER A 4 19.91 27.30 17.52
N ASN A 5 19.91 27.53 16.21
CA ASN A 5 19.38 26.61 15.20
C ASN A 5 20.30 25.38 15.03
N GLU A 6 20.83 24.82 16.12
CA GLU A 6 21.69 23.65 16.05
C GLU A 6 20.84 22.38 15.96
N VAL A 7 20.99 21.67 14.85
CA VAL A 7 20.31 20.40 14.61
C VAL A 7 21.02 19.31 15.41
N ASN A 8 20.49 18.95 16.58
CA ASN A 8 20.93 17.78 17.34
C ASN A 8 20.03 16.57 17.04
N LEU A 9 20.61 15.51 16.48
CA LEU A 9 19.89 14.26 16.13
C LEU A 9 20.29 13.08 17.03
N ASN A 10 21.09 13.30 18.08
CA ASN A 10 21.64 12.24 18.91
C ASN A 10 20.56 11.48 19.69
N GLU A 11 19.55 12.19 20.22
CA GLU A 11 18.43 11.56 20.93
C GLU A 11 17.68 10.55 20.05
N CYS A 12 17.43 10.90 18.78
CA CYS A 12 16.73 10.00 17.85
C CYS A 12 17.56 8.76 17.49
N LYS A 13 18.90 8.82 17.51
CA LYS A 13 19.76 7.67 17.19
C LYS A 13 19.80 6.63 18.31
N MET A 14 19.51 7.02 19.55
CA MET A 14 19.59 6.11 20.70
C MET A 14 18.40 5.15 20.80
N VAL A 15 17.28 5.45 20.13
CA VAL A 15 16.00 4.74 20.30
C VAL A 15 15.64 3.82 19.13
N VAL A 16 16.41 3.84 18.04
CA VAL A 16 16.16 2.99 16.85
C VAL A 16 17.45 2.41 16.28
N PRO A 17 17.40 1.24 15.64
CA PRO A 17 18.53 0.73 14.88
C PRO A 17 19.02 1.74 13.82
N LEU A 18 20.33 1.83 13.63
CA LEU A 18 20.96 2.85 12.76
C LEU A 18 20.42 2.81 11.32
N ASN A 19 20.17 1.63 10.76
CA ASN A 19 19.60 1.47 9.42
C ASN A 19 18.18 2.07 9.31
N THR A 20 17.37 1.91 10.36
CA THR A 20 16.03 2.49 10.46
C THR A 20 16.13 4.00 10.58
N TRP A 21 17.05 4.50 11.41
CA TRP A 21 17.31 5.93 11.53
C TRP A 21 17.70 6.56 10.19
N VAL A 22 18.60 5.92 9.43
CA VAL A 22 19.03 6.39 8.10
C VAL A 22 17.85 6.42 7.13
N LEU A 23 17.05 5.35 7.07
CA LEU A 23 15.89 5.26 6.19
C LEU A 23 14.88 6.38 6.46
N ILE A 24 14.45 6.53 7.72
CA ILE A 24 13.45 7.52 8.10
C ILE A 24 13.99 8.95 7.97
N SER A 25 15.26 9.18 8.30
CA SER A 25 15.90 10.49 8.12
C SER A 25 16.03 10.88 6.65
N ASN A 26 16.30 9.92 5.76
CA ASN A 26 16.34 10.17 4.32
C ASN A 26 14.96 10.60 3.80
N PHE A 27 13.88 9.93 4.21
CA PHE A 27 12.52 10.39 3.90
C PHE A 27 12.24 11.79 4.45
N LYS A 28 12.63 12.08 5.70
CA LYS A 28 12.46 13.41 6.30
C LYS A 28 13.12 14.51 5.46
N LEU A 29 14.37 14.31 5.07
CA LEU A 29 15.13 15.28 4.27
C LEU A 29 14.53 15.46 2.88
N ALA A 30 14.24 14.36 2.18
CA ALA A 30 13.58 14.41 0.88
C ALA A 30 12.24 15.14 0.98
N TYR A 31 11.40 14.79 1.96
CA TYR A 31 10.05 15.35 2.08
C TYR A 31 10.05 16.83 2.44
N ASN A 32 11.09 17.34 3.12
CA ASN A 32 11.28 18.78 3.32
C ASN A 32 11.45 19.53 1.99
N LEU A 33 12.14 18.93 1.00
CA LEU A 33 12.32 19.53 -0.33
C LEU A 33 11.05 19.47 -1.19
N LEU A 34 10.16 18.51 -0.91
CA LEU A 34 8.94 18.30 -1.70
C LEU A 34 7.81 19.26 -1.31
N ARG A 35 7.76 19.69 -0.05
CA ARG A 35 6.74 20.61 0.47
C ARG A 35 7.19 22.05 0.25
N ARG A 36 6.35 22.85 -0.41
CA ARG A 36 6.60 24.28 -0.57
C ARG A 36 5.86 25.08 0.50
N PRO A 37 6.42 26.21 0.98
CA PRO A 37 5.77 27.06 1.97
C PRO A 37 4.39 27.61 1.55
N ASP A 38 4.14 27.73 0.24
CA ASP A 38 2.87 28.18 -0.33
C ASP A 38 1.76 27.10 -0.35
N GLY A 39 2.06 25.90 0.18
CA GLY A 39 1.12 24.77 0.21
C GLY A 39 1.07 23.94 -1.07
N THR A 40 1.86 24.28 -2.10
CA THR A 40 2.03 23.43 -3.27
C THR A 40 3.00 22.28 -2.98
N PHE A 41 2.94 21.23 -3.82
CA PHE A 41 3.76 20.04 -3.69
C PHE A 41 4.56 19.79 -4.97
N ASN A 42 5.84 19.45 -4.83
CA ASN A 42 6.67 19.11 -5.99
C ASN A 42 6.44 17.64 -6.41
N ARG A 43 5.30 17.38 -7.05
CA ARG A 43 4.88 16.03 -7.46
C ARG A 43 5.91 15.35 -8.33
N HIS A 44 6.43 16.03 -9.35
CA HIS A 44 7.39 15.44 -10.28
C HIS A 44 8.66 14.96 -9.57
N LEU A 45 9.23 15.78 -8.69
CA LEU A 45 10.40 15.39 -7.89
C LEU A 45 10.06 14.26 -6.90
N ALA A 46 8.86 14.28 -6.31
CA ALA A 46 8.41 13.24 -5.39
C ALA A 46 8.35 11.87 -6.08
N GLU A 47 7.76 11.81 -7.28
CA GLU A 47 7.66 10.57 -8.05
C GLU A 47 9.02 10.04 -8.52
N PHE A 48 9.98 10.95 -8.77
CA PHE A 48 11.35 10.60 -9.16
C PHE A 48 12.18 10.07 -7.99
N LEU A 49 12.08 10.69 -6.81
CA LEU A 49 12.83 10.29 -5.62
C LEU A 49 12.27 9.03 -4.95
N ASP A 50 10.98 8.73 -5.16
CA ASP A 50 10.36 7.55 -4.59
C ASP A 50 10.88 6.26 -5.25
N ARG A 51 11.43 5.36 -4.43
CA ARG A 51 11.94 4.08 -4.92
C ARG A 51 10.78 3.13 -5.16
N LYS A 52 10.49 2.82 -6.42
CA LYS A 52 9.37 1.96 -6.84
C LYS A 52 9.82 0.62 -7.38
N VAL A 53 8.91 -0.35 -7.39
CA VAL A 53 9.13 -1.69 -7.96
C VAL A 53 7.96 -2.10 -8.85
N PRO A 54 8.20 -2.76 -9.99
CA PRO A 54 7.13 -3.29 -10.82
C PRO A 54 6.42 -4.46 -10.13
N ALA A 55 5.22 -4.78 -10.56
CA ALA A 55 4.60 -6.05 -10.20
C ALA A 55 5.42 -7.19 -10.79
N ASN A 56 5.42 -8.32 -10.11
CA ASN A 56 6.17 -9.51 -10.53
C ASN A 56 5.31 -10.76 -10.37
N ALA A 57 4.96 -11.37 -11.50
CA ALA A 57 4.25 -12.65 -11.56
C ALA A 57 5.15 -13.82 -11.15
N ASN A 58 6.47 -13.66 -11.24
CA ASN A 58 7.40 -14.67 -10.76
C ASN A 58 7.40 -14.68 -9.23
N PRO A 59 7.11 -15.83 -8.60
CA PRO A 59 7.19 -15.97 -7.17
C PRO A 59 8.55 -15.57 -6.63
N VAL A 60 8.57 -14.60 -5.73
CA VAL A 60 9.72 -14.28 -4.90
C VAL A 60 9.30 -14.55 -3.47
N ASP A 61 10.04 -15.41 -2.78
CA ASP A 61 9.77 -15.68 -1.37
C ASP A 61 8.36 -16.26 -1.12
N GLY A 62 7.83 -17.03 -2.07
CA GLY A 62 6.49 -17.62 -2.01
C GLY A 62 5.35 -16.62 -2.26
N VAL A 63 5.65 -15.43 -2.79
CA VAL A 63 4.65 -14.40 -3.11
C VAL A 63 4.86 -13.87 -4.52
N PHE A 64 3.77 -13.82 -5.29
CA PHE A 64 3.72 -13.11 -6.56
C PHE A 64 2.74 -11.94 -6.47
N SER A 65 2.81 -11.05 -7.46
CA SER A 65 2.01 -9.83 -7.50
C SER A 65 1.65 -9.42 -8.92
N PHE A 66 0.51 -8.77 -9.08
CA PHE A 66 0.05 -8.21 -10.35
C PHE A 66 -0.77 -6.95 -10.11
N ASP A 67 -0.73 -6.03 -11.08
CA ASP A 67 -1.45 -4.76 -11.03
C ASP A 67 -2.80 -4.87 -11.77
N VAL A 68 -3.86 -4.34 -11.18
CA VAL A 68 -5.21 -4.31 -11.76
C VAL A 68 -5.73 -2.87 -11.77
N LEU A 69 -6.35 -2.50 -12.88
CA LEU A 69 -7.11 -1.26 -13.01
C LEU A 69 -8.54 -1.48 -12.50
N ILE A 70 -8.82 -0.97 -11.30
CA ILE A 70 -10.12 -1.12 -10.64
C ILE A 70 -11.17 -0.18 -11.24
N ASP A 71 -10.80 1.08 -11.44
CA ASP A 71 -11.66 2.08 -12.05
C ASP A 71 -10.94 2.83 -13.16
N ARG A 72 -11.57 2.89 -14.34
CA ARG A 72 -11.04 3.63 -15.49
C ARG A 72 -11.29 5.13 -15.36
N GLY A 73 -12.38 5.54 -14.70
CA GLY A 73 -12.76 6.94 -14.57
C GLY A 73 -11.70 7.76 -13.83
N THR A 74 -11.18 7.19 -12.75
CA THR A 74 -10.12 7.80 -11.91
C THR A 74 -8.73 7.23 -12.16
N SER A 75 -8.61 6.25 -13.06
CA SER A 75 -7.38 5.49 -13.29
C SER A 75 -6.85 4.82 -12.00
N LEU A 76 -7.76 4.34 -11.15
CA LEU A 76 -7.45 3.72 -9.87
C LEU A 76 -6.83 2.34 -10.06
N LEU A 77 -5.53 2.23 -9.78
CA LEU A 77 -4.81 0.97 -9.76
C LEU A 77 -4.83 0.35 -8.37
N SER A 78 -4.74 -0.97 -8.31
CA SER A 78 -4.40 -1.69 -7.09
C SER A 78 -3.48 -2.86 -7.41
N ARG A 79 -2.55 -3.13 -6.51
CA ARG A 79 -1.63 -4.25 -6.63
C ARG A 79 -2.11 -5.40 -5.75
N ILE A 80 -2.34 -6.55 -6.36
CA ILE A 80 -2.73 -7.77 -5.67
C ILE A 80 -1.46 -8.57 -5.38
N TYR A 81 -1.35 -9.09 -4.16
CA TYR A 81 -0.31 -10.01 -3.73
C TYR A 81 -0.94 -11.32 -3.29
N ARG A 82 -0.43 -12.43 -3.82
CA ARG A 82 -0.96 -13.76 -3.53
C ARG A 82 0.14 -14.71 -3.08
N PRO A 83 -0.18 -15.63 -2.14
CA PRO A 83 0.73 -16.72 -1.83
C PRO A 83 0.77 -17.70 -3.02
N THR A 84 1.91 -18.34 -3.19
CA THR A 84 2.09 -19.47 -4.10
C THR A 84 2.83 -20.58 -3.36
N THR A 85 2.56 -21.83 -3.72
CA THR A 85 3.41 -22.94 -3.26
C THR A 85 4.66 -23.05 -4.14
N ALA A 86 5.76 -23.55 -3.58
CA ALA A 86 7.03 -23.69 -4.30
C ALA A 86 6.97 -24.64 -5.51
N GLU A 87 5.94 -25.48 -5.57
CA GLU A 87 5.70 -26.47 -6.61
C GLU A 87 4.81 -25.95 -7.75
N GLU A 88 4.19 -24.77 -7.61
CA GLU A 88 3.34 -24.22 -8.66
C GLU A 88 4.19 -23.52 -9.74
N PRO A 89 3.94 -23.80 -11.04
CA PRO A 89 4.61 -23.11 -12.13
C PRO A 89 4.26 -21.62 -12.13
N GLN A 90 5.05 -20.82 -12.85
CA GLN A 90 4.80 -19.39 -12.99
C GLN A 90 3.38 -19.14 -13.53
N PRO A 91 2.57 -18.29 -12.87
CA PRO A 91 1.20 -18.06 -13.31
C PRO A 91 1.20 -17.28 -14.63
N ASN A 92 0.47 -17.81 -15.61
CA ASN A 92 0.15 -17.07 -16.82
C ASN A 92 -0.88 -15.95 -16.52
N ILE A 93 -1.08 -15.03 -17.46
CA ILE A 93 -2.04 -13.91 -17.30
C ILE A 93 -3.45 -14.42 -16.91
N ALA A 94 -3.88 -15.55 -17.49
CA ALA A 94 -5.17 -16.17 -17.20
C ALA A 94 -5.27 -16.77 -15.77
N GLU A 95 -4.14 -17.02 -15.12
CA GLU A 95 -4.06 -17.70 -13.82
C GLU A 95 -3.89 -16.72 -12.65
N LEU A 96 -3.68 -15.43 -12.92
CA LEU A 96 -3.55 -14.39 -11.90
C LEU A 96 -4.80 -14.34 -10.99
N GLU A 97 -5.98 -14.58 -11.57
CA GLU A 97 -7.28 -14.59 -10.90
C GLU A 97 -7.80 -16.01 -10.61
N LYS A 98 -6.92 -17.02 -10.53
CA LYS A 98 -7.31 -18.39 -10.12
C LYS A 98 -8.07 -18.35 -8.78
N PRO A 99 -9.23 -19.02 -8.62
CA PRO A 99 -9.96 -19.01 -7.36
C PRO A 99 -9.13 -19.49 -6.18
N VAL A 100 -9.30 -18.85 -5.02
CA VAL A 100 -8.69 -19.33 -3.77
C VAL A 100 -9.34 -20.65 -3.34
N THR A 101 -8.54 -21.59 -2.86
CA THR A 101 -8.98 -22.98 -2.61
C THR A 101 -9.07 -23.35 -1.14
N ALA A 102 -8.58 -22.52 -0.22
CA ALA A 102 -8.66 -22.82 1.20
C ALA A 102 -10.07 -22.54 1.75
N ALA A 103 -10.42 -23.24 2.84
CA ALA A 103 -11.72 -23.11 3.50
C ALA A 103 -12.02 -21.66 3.91
N VAL A 104 -11.03 -20.96 4.48
CA VAL A 104 -11.11 -19.54 4.83
C VAL A 104 -9.82 -18.85 4.37
N VAL A 105 -9.96 -17.79 3.59
CA VAL A 105 -8.85 -16.97 3.09
C VAL A 105 -9.10 -15.52 3.46
N PRO A 106 -8.29 -14.95 4.37
CA PRO A 106 -8.36 -13.52 4.68
C PRO A 106 -7.87 -12.69 3.49
N VAL A 107 -8.61 -11.63 3.18
CA VAL A 107 -8.25 -10.65 2.17
C VAL A 107 -8.01 -9.31 2.86
N ILE A 108 -6.76 -8.87 2.87
CA ILE A 108 -6.36 -7.60 3.49
C ILE A 108 -6.37 -6.52 2.41
N ILE A 109 -7.28 -5.55 2.52
CA ILE A 109 -7.22 -4.33 1.71
C ILE A 109 -6.31 -3.36 2.45
N PHE A 110 -5.15 -3.09 1.86
CA PHE A 110 -4.11 -2.28 2.45
C PHE A 110 -4.06 -0.88 1.82
N PHE A 111 -4.06 0.14 2.67
CA PHE A 111 -3.85 1.52 2.30
C PHE A 111 -2.47 1.97 2.80
N HIS A 112 -1.63 2.41 1.87
CA HIS A 112 -0.29 2.87 2.24
C HIS A 112 -0.33 4.20 3.02
N GLY A 113 0.68 4.43 3.85
CA GLY A 113 0.93 5.72 4.47
C GLY A 113 1.56 6.75 3.52
N GLY A 114 2.08 7.82 4.11
CA GLY A 114 2.62 8.96 3.35
C GLY A 114 1.85 10.26 3.55
N SER A 115 1.11 10.38 4.66
CA SER A 115 0.40 11.61 5.03
C SER A 115 -0.51 12.14 3.91
N PHE A 116 -1.20 11.24 3.21
CA PHE A 116 -2.07 11.51 2.05
C PHE A 116 -1.38 12.07 0.79
N ALA A 117 -0.10 12.46 0.85
CA ALA A 117 0.59 13.15 -0.24
C ALA A 117 1.71 12.32 -0.88
N HIS A 118 2.33 11.42 -0.12
CA HIS A 118 3.51 10.67 -0.52
C HIS A 118 3.19 9.21 -0.86
N SER A 119 4.15 8.57 -1.52
CA SER A 119 4.17 7.14 -1.84
C SER A 119 3.05 6.67 -2.77
N SER A 120 3.07 5.39 -3.10
CA SER A 120 2.15 4.68 -3.99
C SER A 120 2.13 3.19 -3.61
N ALA A 121 1.16 2.44 -4.14
CA ALA A 121 1.10 0.99 -3.93
C ALA A 121 2.36 0.26 -4.41
N ASN A 122 3.08 0.83 -5.38
CA ASN A 122 4.33 0.29 -5.92
C ASN A 122 5.60 0.88 -5.28
N SER A 123 5.50 1.73 -4.25
CA SER A 123 6.68 2.15 -3.48
C SER A 123 7.29 0.92 -2.80
N ALA A 124 8.60 0.74 -2.91
CA ALA A 124 9.31 -0.46 -2.49
C ALA A 124 9.12 -0.81 -1.00
N ILE A 125 8.95 0.21 -0.14
CA ILE A 125 8.68 0.03 1.29
C ILE A 125 7.33 -0.65 1.52
N TYR A 126 6.31 -0.27 0.75
CA TYR A 126 4.96 -0.80 0.85
C TYR A 126 4.81 -2.12 0.11
N ASP A 127 5.50 -2.30 -1.02
CA ASP A 127 5.57 -3.59 -1.71
C ASP A 127 6.19 -4.67 -0.80
N THR A 128 7.30 -4.34 -0.13
CA THR A 128 7.96 -5.23 0.83
C THR A 128 7.04 -5.54 2.02
N LEU A 129 6.31 -4.53 2.53
CA LEU A 129 5.36 -4.73 3.63
C LEU A 129 4.20 -5.66 3.21
N CYS A 130 3.59 -5.44 2.05
CA CYS A 130 2.49 -6.27 1.55
C CYS A 130 2.93 -7.72 1.32
N ARG A 131 4.13 -7.94 0.75
CA ARG A 131 4.70 -9.29 0.61
C ARG A 131 4.90 -9.98 1.96
N ARG A 132 5.36 -9.25 2.98
CA ARG A 132 5.49 -9.78 4.36
C ARG A 132 4.13 -10.11 4.96
N LEU A 133 3.12 -9.27 4.77
CA LEU A 133 1.75 -9.52 5.24
C LEU A 133 1.18 -10.81 4.63
N VAL A 134 1.33 -11.04 3.32
CA VAL A 134 0.93 -12.30 2.67
C VAL A 134 1.59 -13.50 3.36
N ARG A 135 2.92 -13.45 3.57
CA ARG A 135 3.67 -14.57 4.15
C ARG A 135 3.29 -14.88 5.60
N LEU A 136 3.14 -13.84 6.41
CA LEU A 136 2.90 -13.93 7.85
C LEU A 136 1.45 -14.26 8.16
N CYS A 137 0.51 -13.63 7.45
CA CYS A 137 -0.93 -13.80 7.70
C CYS A 137 -1.56 -14.92 6.86
N LYS A 138 -0.81 -15.50 5.90
CA LYS A 138 -1.34 -16.47 4.92
C LYS A 138 -2.59 -15.93 4.21
N ALA A 139 -2.50 -14.66 3.83
CA ALA A 139 -3.60 -13.85 3.30
C ALA A 139 -3.35 -13.44 1.85
N VAL A 140 -4.40 -13.04 1.15
CA VAL A 140 -4.29 -12.23 -0.06
C VAL A 140 -4.23 -10.76 0.38
N VAL A 141 -3.35 -9.96 -0.22
CA VAL A 141 -3.26 -8.51 0.07
C VAL A 141 -3.59 -7.73 -1.19
N VAL A 142 -4.45 -6.71 -1.06
CA VAL A 142 -4.81 -5.77 -2.13
C VAL A 142 -4.35 -4.38 -1.70
N SER A 143 -3.25 -3.91 -2.27
CA SER A 143 -2.67 -2.58 -1.97
C SER A 143 -3.27 -1.53 -2.91
N VAL A 144 -4.02 -0.58 -2.36
CA VAL A 144 -4.77 0.41 -3.13
C VAL A 144 -3.88 1.61 -3.46
N ASN A 145 -3.77 1.95 -4.76
CA ASN A 145 -3.02 3.11 -5.22
C ASN A 145 -3.90 4.37 -5.23
N TYR A 146 -4.38 4.77 -4.06
CA TYR A 146 -5.34 5.85 -3.89
C TYR A 146 -4.78 7.22 -4.33
N ARG A 147 -5.67 8.12 -4.74
CA ARG A 147 -5.32 9.48 -5.19
C ARG A 147 -4.82 10.34 -4.04
N ARG A 148 -3.79 11.14 -4.31
CA ARG A 148 -3.01 11.87 -3.30
C ARG A 148 -3.27 13.37 -3.34
N ALA A 149 -3.19 13.97 -2.15
CA ALA A 149 -3.19 15.41 -1.95
C ALA A 149 -1.81 16.01 -2.29
N PRO A 150 -1.71 17.31 -2.60
CA PRO A 150 -2.78 18.32 -2.63
C PRO A 150 -3.62 18.36 -3.91
N GLU A 151 -3.26 17.59 -4.95
CA GLU A 151 -3.94 17.60 -6.26
C GLU A 151 -5.33 16.96 -6.18
N ASN A 152 -5.46 15.88 -5.40
CA ASN A 152 -6.72 15.21 -5.11
C ASN A 152 -6.97 15.31 -3.60
N ARG A 153 -7.74 16.31 -3.20
CA ARG A 153 -8.04 16.58 -1.79
C ARG A 153 -9.13 15.64 -1.27
N TYR A 154 -9.44 15.75 0.02
CA TYR A 154 -10.61 15.11 0.60
C TYR A 154 -11.87 15.41 -0.25
N PRO A 155 -12.72 14.40 -0.56
CA PRO A 155 -12.74 13.01 -0.08
C PRO A 155 -12.07 11.94 -0.97
N CYS A 156 -11.29 12.31 -2.00
CA CYS A 156 -10.87 11.39 -3.06
C CYS A 156 -10.22 10.07 -2.58
N ALA A 157 -9.35 10.12 -1.57
CA ALA A 157 -8.70 8.92 -1.04
C ALA A 157 -9.70 7.92 -0.42
N TYR A 158 -10.78 8.43 0.19
CA TYR A 158 -11.84 7.60 0.76
C TYR A 158 -12.74 7.03 -0.33
N ASP A 159 -13.07 7.83 -1.36
CA ASP A 159 -13.84 7.35 -2.52
C ASP A 159 -13.11 6.20 -3.24
N ASP A 160 -11.79 6.31 -3.39
CA ASP A 160 -10.95 5.27 -3.98
C ASP A 160 -10.92 4.01 -3.11
N GLY A 161 -10.83 4.19 -1.78
CA GLY A 161 -10.89 3.07 -0.85
C GLY A 161 -12.25 2.36 -0.84
N TRP A 162 -13.34 3.12 -0.97
CA TRP A 162 -14.69 2.57 -1.10
C TRP A 162 -14.86 1.80 -2.41
N THR A 163 -14.33 2.35 -3.50
CA THR A 163 -14.31 1.70 -4.82
C THR A 163 -13.53 0.38 -4.78
N ALA A 164 -12.34 0.39 -4.17
CA ALA A 164 -11.54 -0.81 -3.98
C ALA A 164 -12.23 -1.86 -3.09
N LEU A 165 -12.88 -1.44 -2.00
CA LEU A 165 -13.64 -2.33 -1.11
C LEU A 165 -14.78 -3.04 -1.85
N LYS A 166 -15.58 -2.29 -2.62
CA LYS A 166 -16.64 -2.87 -3.46
C LYS A 166 -16.08 -3.81 -4.51
N TRP A 167 -14.98 -3.42 -5.16
CA TRP A 167 -14.33 -4.26 -6.16
C TRP A 167 -13.89 -5.59 -5.57
N VAL A 168 -13.18 -5.57 -4.43
CA VAL A 168 -12.72 -6.78 -3.72
C VAL A 168 -13.89 -7.67 -3.31
N ASN A 169 -14.93 -7.10 -2.71
CA ASN A 169 -16.11 -7.85 -2.26
C ASN A 169 -16.86 -8.54 -3.42
N SER A 170 -16.74 -7.99 -4.64
CA SER A 170 -17.40 -8.52 -5.84
C SER A 170 -16.60 -9.63 -6.56
N ARG A 171 -15.37 -9.96 -6.14
CA ARG A 171 -14.52 -10.93 -6.84
C ARG A 171 -14.85 -12.37 -6.43
N PRO A 172 -15.37 -13.23 -7.34
CA PRO A 172 -15.65 -14.63 -7.00
C PRO A 172 -14.40 -15.42 -6.63
N TRP A 173 -13.27 -15.10 -7.28
CA TRP A 173 -11.99 -15.78 -7.04
C TRP A 173 -11.37 -15.47 -5.68
N LEU A 174 -11.88 -14.49 -4.93
CA LEU A 174 -11.49 -14.15 -3.55
C LEU A 174 -12.43 -14.76 -2.50
N GLN A 175 -13.51 -15.43 -2.91
CA GLN A 175 -14.46 -16.03 -1.96
C GLN A 175 -13.86 -17.26 -1.29
N SER A 176 -14.02 -17.34 0.02
CA SER A 176 -13.66 -18.50 0.82
C SER A 176 -14.64 -19.65 0.58
N GLN A 177 -14.14 -20.88 0.51
CA GLN A 177 -14.99 -22.05 0.21
C GLN A 177 -16.00 -22.38 1.32
N LYS A 178 -15.70 -22.01 2.57
CA LYS A 178 -16.54 -22.32 3.73
C LYS A 178 -17.94 -21.68 3.63
N ASP A 179 -18.04 -20.45 3.16
CA ASP A 179 -19.28 -19.66 3.21
C ASP A 179 -19.54 -18.82 1.95
N SER A 180 -18.73 -19.02 0.90
CA SER A 180 -18.82 -18.29 -0.37
C SER A 180 -18.75 -16.76 -0.20
N LYS A 181 -18.07 -16.29 0.85
CA LYS A 181 -17.88 -14.86 1.16
C LYS A 181 -16.42 -14.47 1.10
N VAL A 182 -16.17 -13.18 0.82
CA VAL A 182 -14.84 -12.60 0.92
C VAL A 182 -14.64 -12.14 2.37
N HIS A 183 -13.63 -12.67 3.06
CA HIS A 183 -13.30 -12.31 4.44
C HIS A 183 -12.38 -11.09 4.43
N ILE A 184 -12.98 -9.89 4.38
CA ILE A 184 -12.27 -8.63 4.17
C ILE A 184 -11.76 -8.06 5.49
N TYR A 185 -10.49 -7.65 5.51
CA TYR A 185 -9.84 -6.91 6.59
C TYR A 185 -9.27 -5.61 6.02
N LEU A 186 -9.58 -4.48 6.65
CA LEU A 186 -9.00 -3.20 6.28
C LEU A 186 -7.74 -2.94 7.11
N ALA A 187 -6.66 -2.54 6.45
CA ALA A 187 -5.39 -2.24 7.10
C ALA A 187 -4.73 -1.02 6.46
N GLY A 188 -3.89 -0.32 7.23
CA GLY A 188 -3.06 0.75 6.72
C GLY A 188 -2.21 1.41 7.80
N ASP A 189 -1.11 2.03 7.40
CA ASP A 189 -0.24 2.81 8.27
C ASP A 189 -0.42 4.31 8.03
N SER A 190 -0.18 5.14 9.05
CA SER A 190 -0.26 6.61 8.92
C SER A 190 -1.61 7.06 8.31
N SER A 191 -1.60 7.77 7.17
CA SER A 191 -2.82 8.16 6.44
C SER A 191 -3.66 6.97 5.98
N GLY A 192 -3.03 5.84 5.65
CA GLY A 192 -3.74 4.62 5.29
C GLY A 192 -4.58 4.05 6.43
N GLY A 193 -4.12 4.18 7.67
CA GLY A 193 -4.91 3.81 8.85
C GLY A 193 -6.12 4.72 9.05
N ASN A 194 -5.99 6.01 8.72
CA ASN A 194 -7.11 6.94 8.72
C ASN A 194 -8.16 6.55 7.64
N ILE A 195 -7.71 6.25 6.41
CA ILE A 195 -8.59 5.75 5.33
C ILE A 195 -9.33 4.49 5.78
N ALA A 196 -8.61 3.49 6.31
CA ALA A 196 -9.19 2.24 6.78
C ALA A 196 -10.27 2.49 7.86
N HIS A 197 -9.99 3.37 8.83
CA HIS A 197 -10.96 3.73 9.86
C HIS A 197 -12.21 4.42 9.28
N ARG A 198 -12.03 5.36 8.35
CA ARG A 198 -13.15 6.11 7.75
C ARG A 198 -14.12 5.17 7.02
N LEU A 199 -13.60 4.19 6.29
CA LEU A 199 -14.40 3.20 5.57
C LEU A 199 -15.20 2.26 6.50
N LEU A 200 -14.75 2.05 7.74
CA LEU A 200 -15.48 1.25 8.73
C LEU A 200 -16.64 2.03 9.36
N CYS A 201 -16.45 3.34 9.57
CA CYS A 201 -17.45 4.17 10.24
C CYS A 201 -18.58 4.64 9.32
N GLU A 202 -18.34 4.69 8.01
CA GLU A 202 -19.33 5.12 7.01
C GLU A 202 -19.44 4.09 5.87
N PRO A 203 -20.08 2.92 6.13
CA PRO A 203 -20.35 1.91 5.12
C PRO A 203 -21.49 2.29 4.17
#